data_AF-A0A3N2R9K3-F1
#
_entry.id   AF-A0A3N2R9K3-F1
#
_cell.length_a   1.000
_cell.length_b   1.000
_cell.length_c   1.000
_cell.angle_alpha   90.00
_cell.angle_beta   90.00
_cell.angle_gamma   90.00
#
_symmetry.space_group_name_H-M   'P 1'
#
loop_
_entity.id
_entity.type
_entity.pdbx_description
1 polymer ?
#
loop_
_entity_poly.entity_id
_entity_poly.type
_entity_poly.pdbx_seq_one_letter_code
_entity_poly.pdbx_strand_id
1 'polypeptide(L)' 'MPWEQVTEIWHSVAEELAQEFRHLDAAALRRFRGDREKLVTYLADAHELTRCEAAETLDDWLAVFRRRLGRTVMVRA' A
#
# COMPACT_ATOMS: atom_id res chain seq x y z
N MET A 1 9.47 3.59 3.49
CA MET A 1 8.81 4.74 4.16
C MET A 1 8.43 4.29 5.55
N PRO A 2 8.62 5.08 6.63
CA PRO A 2 8.24 4.61 7.96
C PRO A 2 6.74 4.32 8.01
N TRP A 3 6.37 3.19 8.62
CA TRP A 3 4.99 2.71 8.61
C TRP A 3 4.01 3.68 9.28
N GLU A 4 4.45 4.42 10.29
CA GLU A 4 3.67 5.47 10.96
C GLU A 4 3.17 6.54 9.97
N GLN A 5 4.01 6.97 9.03
CA GLN A 5 3.55 7.92 8.01
C GLN A 5 2.53 7.28 7.06
N VAL A 6 2.65 5.98 6.78
CA VAL A 6 1.72 5.25 5.92
C VAL A 6 0.33 5.18 6.57
N THR A 7 0.27 5.02 7.90
CA THR A 7 -1.01 4.98 8.62
C THR A 7 -1.68 6.35 8.71
N GLU A 8 -0.91 7.44 8.76
CA GLU A 8 -1.45 8.82 8.71
C GLU A 8 -2.18 9.12 7.40
N ILE A 9 -1.63 8.66 6.26
CA ILE A 9 -2.22 8.83 4.93
C ILE A 9 -2.89 7.54 4.41
N TRP A 10 -3.31 6.65 5.31
CA TRP A 10 -3.80 5.31 4.97
C TRP A 10 -4.91 5.31 3.93
N HIS A 11 -5.80 6.31 3.95
CA HIS A 11 -6.90 6.40 3.00
C HIS A 11 -6.39 6.48 1.56
N SER A 12 -5.46 7.39 1.28
CA SER A 12 -4.86 7.56 -0.05
C SER A 12 -4.00 6.35 -0.42
N VAL A 13 -3.27 5.78 0.54
CA VAL A 13 -2.47 4.58 0.33
C VAL A 13 -3.35 3.40 -0.08
N ALA A 14 -4.46 3.18 0.61
CA ALA A 14 -5.37 2.08 0.33
C ALA A 14 -6.05 2.21 -1.04
N GLU A 15 -6.40 3.43 -1.46
CA GLU A 15 -6.96 3.68 -2.79
C GLU A 15 -5.94 3.42 -3.91
N GLU A 16 -4.68 3.81 -3.71
CA GLU A 16 -3.61 3.59 -4.67
C GLU A 16 -3.16 2.13 -4.71
N LEU A 17 -3.14 1.44 -3.56
CA LEU A 17 -2.93 -0.01 -3.48
C LEU A 17 -4.00 -0.77 -4.25
N ALA A 18 -5.28 -0.44 -4.09
CA ALA A 18 -6.37 -1.09 -4.82
C ALA A 18 -6.32 -0.84 -6.33
N GLN A 19 -5.79 0.32 -6.76
CA GLN A 19 -5.59 0.63 -8.17
C GLN A 19 -4.40 -0.14 -8.78
N GLU A 20 -3.27 -0.20 -8.07
CA GLU A 20 -2.06 -0.89 -8.53
C GLU A 20 -2.24 -2.41 -8.49
N PHE A 21 -2.82 -2.91 -7.40
CA PHE A 21 -3.08 -4.34 -7.18
C PHE A 21 -4.57 -4.63 -7.36
N ARG A 22 -4.98 -4.91 -8.60
CA ARG A 22 -6.39 -5.13 -8.99
C ARG A 22 -7.11 -6.22 -8.19
N HIS A 23 -6.38 -7.15 -7.57
CA HIS A 23 -6.95 -8.23 -6.75
C HIS A 23 -7.24 -7.82 -5.30
N LEU A 24 -6.79 -6.64 -4.88
CA LEU A 24 -7.05 -6.13 -3.54
C LEU A 24 -8.35 -5.32 -3.52
N ASP A 25 -9.21 -5.62 -2.56
CA ASP A 25 -10.44 -4.88 -2.36
C ASP A 25 -10.20 -3.63 -1.48
N ALA A 26 -10.54 -2.45 -2.00
CA ALA A 26 -10.36 -1.18 -1.29
C ALA A 26 -11.15 -1.11 0.02
N ALA A 27 -12.33 -1.75 0.11
CA ALA A 27 -13.10 -1.78 1.34
C ALA A 27 -12.47 -2.71 2.39
N ALA A 28 -11.87 -3.83 1.97
CA ALA A 28 -11.05 -4.68 2.84
C ALA A 28 -9.81 -3.92 3.34
N LEU A 29 -9.07 -3.24 2.47
CA LEU A 29 -7.91 -2.42 2.83
C LEU A 29 -8.28 -1.32 3.83
N ARG A 30 -9.43 -0.67 3.67
CA ARG A 30 -9.93 0.33 4.63
C ARG A 30 -10.19 -0.26 6.03
N ARG A 31 -10.56 -1.54 6.13
CA ARG A 31 -10.79 -2.22 7.43
C ARG A 31 -9.50 -2.61 8.16
N PHE A 32 -8.41 -2.87 7.44
CA PHE A 32 -7.12 -3.22 8.07
C PHE A 32 -6.44 -2.03 8.75
N ARG A 33 -6.79 -0.80 8.35
CA ARG A 33 -6.35 0.50 8.90
C ARG A 33 -4.98 0.48 9.59
N GLY A 34 -3.92 0.26 8.81
CA GLY A 34 -2.54 0.36 9.30
C GLY A 34 -1.98 -0.91 9.94
N ASP A 35 -2.66 -2.06 9.82
CA ASP A 35 -2.14 -3.35 10.23
C ASP A 35 -1.25 -3.94 9.12
N ARG A 36 0.08 -3.75 9.23
CA ARG A 36 1.06 -4.15 8.22
C ARG A 36 1.04 -5.66 7.98
N GLU A 37 0.97 -6.44 9.05
CA GLU A 37 1.02 -7.91 8.95
C GLU A 37 -0.22 -8.46 8.25
N LYS A 38 -1.41 -7.91 8.55
CA LYS A 38 -2.62 -8.27 7.80
C LYS A 38 -2.53 -7.87 6.34
N LEU A 39 -1.98 -6.69 6.02
CA LEU A 39 -1.80 -6.27 4.64
C LEU A 39 -0.86 -7.22 3.89
N VAL A 40 0.28 -7.56 4.47
CA VAL A 40 1.24 -8.50 3.87
C VAL A 40 0.62 -9.87 3.66
N THR A 41 -0.15 -10.36 4.64
CA THR A 41 -0.87 -11.64 4.53
C THR A 41 -1.92 -11.60 3.42
N TYR A 42 -2.67 -10.51 3.33
CA TYR A 42 -3.69 -10.34 2.30
C TYR A 42 -3.08 -10.21 0.90
N LEU A 43 -1.97 -9.48 0.77
CA LEU A 43 -1.22 -9.34 -0.48
C LEU A 43 -0.62 -10.69 -0.91
N ALA A 44 -0.08 -11.46 0.05
CA ALA A 44 0.43 -12.81 -0.19
C ALA A 44 -0.66 -13.74 -0.75
N ASP A 45 -1.83 -13.76 -0.10
CA ASP A 45 -2.97 -14.58 -0.50
C ASP A 45 -3.52 -14.18 -1.88
N ALA A 46 -3.71 -12.88 -2.12
CA ALA A 46 -4.30 -12.36 -3.36
C ALA A 46 -3.42 -12.52 -4.61
N HIS A 47 -2.11 -12.68 -4.43
CA HIS A 47 -1.12 -12.77 -5.52
C HIS A 47 -0.33 -14.09 -5.53
N GLU A 48 -0.73 -15.07 -4.71
CA GLU A 48 -0.04 -16.36 -4.56
C GLU A 48 1.46 -16.21 -4.24
N LEU A 49 1.81 -15.16 -3.48
CA LEU A 49 3.17 -14.87 -3.05
C LEU A 49 3.46 -15.48 -1.67
N THR A 50 4.74 -15.71 -1.38
CA THR A 50 5.14 -15.95 0.00
C THR A 50 5.01 -14.67 0.84
N ARG A 51 4.90 -14.81 2.17
CA ARG A 51 4.88 -13.66 3.08
C ARG A 51 6.11 -12.76 2.95
N CYS A 52 7.28 -13.34 2.65
CA CYS A 52 8.50 -12.58 2.40
C CYS A 52 8.38 -11.74 1.12
N GLU A 53 7.99 -12.36 0.01
CA GLU A 53 7.83 -11.67 -1.27
C GLU A 53 6.76 -10.58 -1.20
N ALA A 54 5.65 -10.83 -0.50
CA ALA A 54 4.61 -9.83 -0.28
C ALA A 54 5.13 -8.65 0.56
N ALA A 55 5.93 -8.91 1.60
CA ALA A 55 6.53 -7.85 2.40
C ALA A 55 7.53 -7.01 1.58
N GLU A 56 8.36 -7.64 0.76
CA GLU A 56 9.31 -6.95 -0.12
C GLU A 56 8.58 -6.14 -1.20
N THR A 57 7.55 -6.71 -1.82
CA THR A 57 6.69 -6.03 -2.80
C THR A 57 6.03 -4.80 -2.19
N LEU A 58 5.50 -4.91 -0.97
CA LEU A 58 4.91 -3.79 -0.25
C LEU A 58 5.96 -2.69 0.04
N ASP A 59 7.16 -3.06 0.49
CA ASP A 59 8.21 -2.08 0.80
C ASP A 59 8.72 -1.36 -0.47
N ASP A 60 8.91 -2.08 -1.58
CA ASP A 60 9.27 -1.49 -2.87
C ASP A 60 8.19 -0.53 -3.37
N TRP A 61 6.93 -0.98 -3.33
CA TRP A 61 5.80 -0.15 -3.73
C TRP A 61 5.71 1.13 -2.88
N LEU A 62 5.86 1.04 -1.55
CA LEU A 62 5.87 2.20 -0.67
C LEU A 62 7.03 3.16 -0.96
N ALA A 63 8.20 2.64 -1.35
CA ALA A 63 9.33 3.47 -1.77
C ALA A 63 9.01 4.24 -3.06
N VAL A 64 8.36 3.60 -4.03
CA VAL A 64 7.86 4.25 -5.26
C VAL A 64 6.76 5.25 -4.95
N PHE A 65 5.78 4.88 -4.13
CA PHE A 65 4.65 5.71 -3.75
C PHE A 65 5.10 7.01 -3.06
N ARG A 66 6.06 6.93 -2.14
CA ARG A 66 6.68 8.12 -1.51
C ARG A 66 7.27 9.07 -2.55
N ARG A 67 7.94 8.54 -3.58
CA ARG A 67 8.50 9.33 -4.69
C ARG A 67 7.41 9.95 -5.58
N ARG A 68 6.24 9.31 -5.71
CA ARG A 68 5.08 9.87 -6.43
C ARG A 68 4.44 11.00 -5.62
N LEU A 69 4.20 10.81 -4.32
CA LEU A 69 3.63 11.85 -3.44
C LEU A 69 4.40 13.16 -3.47
N GLY A 70 5.73 13.11 -3.38
CA GLY A 70 6.57 14.31 -3.45
C GLY A 70 6.51 15.05 -4.79
N ARG A 71 6.02 14.39 -5.85
CA ARG A 71 5.93 14.95 -7.22
C ARG A 71 4.52 15.44 -7.55
N THR A 72 3.48 14.84 -6.96
CA THR A 72 2.08 15.24 -7.15
C THR A 72 1.79 16.66 -6.61
N VAL A 73 2.57 17.16 -5.64
CA VAL A 73 2.41 18.54 -5.11
C VAL A 73 2.80 19.61 -6.16
N MET A 74 3.45 19.25 -7.27
CA MET A 74 3.91 20.20 -8.30
C MET A 74 3.04 20.24 -9.56
N VAL A 75 1.97 19.42 -9.65
CA VAL A 75 1.08 19.34 -10.83
C VAL A 75 -0.38 19.50 -10.43
N ARG A 76 -0.70 20.56 -9.68
CA ARG A 76 -2.05 21.15 -9.60
C ARG A 76 -1.90 22.64 -9.27
N ALA A 77 -1.56 23.43 -10.28
CA ALA A 77 -1.68 24.89 -10.29
C ALA A 77 -2.49 25.28 -11.53
#